data_AF-A0A2A5X606-F1
#
_entry.id   AF-A0A2A5X606-F1
#
_cell.length_a   1.000
_cell.length_b   1.000
_cell.length_c   1.000
_cell.angle_alpha   90.00
_cell.angle_beta   90.00
_cell.angle_gamma   90.00
#
_symmetry.space_group_name_H-M   'P 1'
#
loop_
_entity.id
_entity.type
_entity.pdbx_description
1 polymer ?
#
loop_
_entity_poly.entity_id
_entity_poly.type
_entity_poly.pdbx_seq_one_letter_code
_entity_poly.pdbx_strand_id
1 'polypeptide(L)'
;MMDKKVYVELFLEIYSRIQANPILFLENYYNKIHQEKLELTDAEKQKIFDSHRQIRVLPDIEDMKKWNEYVKLQREMGKKDWEIF
;
A
#
# COMPACT_ATOMS: atom_id res chain seq x y z
N MET A 1 -26.32 10.11 -6.93
CA MET A 1 -24.99 10.76 -7.07
C MET A 1 -24.36 10.78 -5.70
N MET A 2 -23.15 10.22 -5.53
CA MET A 2 -22.44 10.30 -4.25
C MET A 2 -22.11 11.77 -3.93
N ASP A 3 -22.14 12.13 -2.65
CA ASP A 3 -21.78 13.48 -2.20
C ASP A 3 -20.32 13.78 -2.58
N LYS A 4 -20.07 14.99 -3.10
CA LYS A 4 -18.71 15.48 -3.42
C LYS A 4 -17.75 15.32 -2.23
N LYS A 5 -18.23 15.49 -1.00
CA LYS A 5 -17.44 15.29 0.22
C LYS A 5 -16.90 13.86 0.32
N VAL A 6 -17.75 12.87 0.06
CA VAL A 6 -17.37 11.44 0.07
C VAL A 6 -16.30 11.15 -0.99
N TYR A 7 -16.40 11.76 -2.17
CA TYR A 7 -15.36 11.61 -3.20
C TYR A 7 -14.00 12.19 -2.79
N VAL A 8 -13.98 13.34 -2.11
CA VAL A 8 -12.73 13.94 -1.63
C VAL A 8 -12.10 13.08 -0.54
N GLU A 9 -12.89 12.58 0.41
CA GLU A 9 -12.41 11.67 1.46
C GLU A 9 -11.82 10.39 0.87
N LEU A 10 -12.52 9.77 -0.09
CA LEU A 10 -12.03 8.59 -0.79
C LEU A 10 -10.73 8.87 -1.57
N PHE A 11 -10.66 10.01 -2.26
CA PHE A 11 -9.45 10.43 -2.97
C PHE A 11 -8.26 10.55 -2.00
N LEU A 12 -8.45 11.22 -0.86
CA LEU A 12 -7.38 11.42 0.13
C LEU A 12 -6.93 10.09 0.75
N GLU A 13 -7.85 9.16 1.01
CA GLU A 13 -7.51 7.83 1.49
C GLU A 13 -6.63 7.08 0.48
N ILE A 14 -7.06 7.06 -0.79
CA ILE A 14 -6.33 6.39 -1.87
C ILE A 14 -4.96 7.05 -2.07
N TYR A 15 -4.92 8.39 -2.09
CA TYR A 15 -3.68 9.15 -2.24
C TYR A 15 -2.67 8.84 -1.13
N SER A 16 -3.12 8.81 0.13
CA SER A 16 -2.27 8.46 1.27
C SER A 16 -1.68 7.05 1.14
N ARG A 17 -2.46 6.07 0.67
CA ARG A 17 -1.98 4.69 0.46
C ARG A 17 -0.91 4.64 -0.63
N ILE A 18 -1.13 5.32 -1.75
CA ILE A 18 -0.18 5.39 -2.87
C ILE A 18 1.16 5.98 -2.43
N GLN A 19 1.13 7.05 -1.62
CA GLN A 19 2.37 7.68 -1.13
C GLN A 19 3.21 6.76 -0.26
N ALA A 20 2.59 5.84 0.48
CA ALA A 20 3.27 4.87 1.33
C ALA A 20 3.61 3.55 0.60
N ASN A 21 3.05 3.33 -0.59
CA ASN A 21 3.15 2.07 -1.32
C ASN A 21 3.43 2.29 -2.83
N PRO A 22 4.72 2.31 -3.23
CA PRO A 22 5.10 2.52 -4.63
C PRO A 22 4.64 1.41 -5.57
N ILE A 23 4.40 0.19 -5.07
CA ILE A 23 3.93 -0.92 -5.90
C ILE A 23 2.46 -0.73 -6.24
N LEU A 24 1.66 -0.30 -5.25
CA LEU A 24 0.26 0.06 -5.48
C LEU A 24 0.15 1.19 -6.53
N PHE A 25 1.04 2.19 -6.47
CA PHE A 25 1.13 3.23 -7.51
C PHE A 25 1.42 2.64 -8.88
N LEU A 26 2.47 1.81 -8.97
CA LEU A 26 2.91 1.21 -10.22
C LEU A 26 1.79 0.42 -10.90
N GLU A 27 1.13 -0.46 -10.14
CA GLU A 27 0.12 -1.38 -10.66
C GLU A 27 -1.21 -0.70 -10.98
N ASN A 28 -1.63 0.24 -10.13
CA ASN A 28 -2.96 0.83 -10.27
C ASN A 28 -3.01 2.11 -11.10
N TYR A 29 -1.87 2.74 -11.37
CA TYR A 29 -1.80 4.03 -12.06
C TYR A 29 -0.77 4.02 -13.19
N TYR A 30 0.52 3.82 -12.88
CA TYR A 30 1.59 3.95 -13.87
C TYR A 30 1.39 2.98 -15.05
N ASN A 31 1.22 1.68 -14.79
CA ASN A 31 1.05 0.66 -15.83
C ASN A 31 -0.30 0.74 -16.57
N LYS A 32 -1.25 1.55 -16.10
CA LYS A 32 -2.55 1.76 -16.78
C LYS A 32 -2.49 2.86 -17.85
N ILE A 33 -1.60 3.84 -17.68
CA ILE A 33 -1.51 5.00 -18.58
C ILE A 33 -0.35 4.91 -19.57
N HIS A 34 0.67 4.10 -19.26
CA HIS A 34 1.82 3.90 -20.15
C HIS A 34 1.61 2.68 -21.06
N GLN A 35 2.05 2.80 -22.31
CA GLN A 35 1.99 1.71 -23.30
C GLN A 35 2.98 0.60 -22.95
N GLU A 36 4.19 0.96 -22.55
CA GLU A 36 5.19 0.01 -22.04
C GLU A 36 5.01 -0.15 -20.53
N LYS A 37 4.70 -1.37 -20.11
CA LYS A 37 4.47 -1.70 -18.71
C LYS A 37 5.79 -2.08 -18.06
N LEU A 38 6.01 -1.59 -16.84
CA LEU A 38 7.08 -2.09 -15.99
C LEU A 38 6.60 -3.38 -15.32
N GLU A 39 6.95 -4.51 -15.92
CA GLU A 39 6.71 -5.84 -15.37
C GLU A 39 7.86 -6.21 -14.45
N LEU A 40 7.60 -6.12 -13.15
CA LEU A 40 8.57 -6.44 -12.10
C LEU A 40 8.29 -7.81 -11.51
N THR A 41 9.36 -8.54 -11.17
CA THR A 41 9.28 -9.74 -10.35
C THR A 41 8.88 -9.41 -8.92
N ASP A 42 8.37 -10.38 -8.18
CA ASP A 42 8.06 -10.23 -6.75
C ASP A 42 9.25 -9.72 -5.93
N ALA A 43 10.46 -10.16 -6.26
CA ALA A 43 11.68 -9.75 -5.55
C ALA A 43 12.00 -8.26 -5.79
N GLU A 44 11.81 -7.79 -7.03
CA GLU A 44 12.00 -6.37 -7.37
C GLU A 44 10.93 -5.50 -6.72
N LYS A 45 9.66 -5.96 -6.73
CA LYS A 45 8.56 -5.29 -6.04
C LYS A 45 8.85 -5.15 -4.55
N GLN A 46 9.30 -6.22 -3.90
CA GLN A 46 9.67 -6.19 -2.48
C GLN A 46 10.80 -5.18 -2.23
N LYS A 47 11.86 -5.18 -3.04
CA LYS A 47 12.99 -4.25 -2.90
C LYS A 47 12.56 -2.79 -3.03
N ILE A 48 11.68 -2.48 -3.98
CA ILE A 48 11.16 -1.11 -4.18
C ILE A 48 10.24 -0.73 -3.02
N PHE A 49 9.36 -1.63 -2.60
CA PHE A 49 8.50 -1.40 -1.44
C PHE A 49 9.34 -1.12 -0.18
N ASP A 50 10.32 -1.96 0.14
CA ASP A 50 11.13 -1.79 1.36
C ASP A 50 11.97 -0.50 1.36
N SER A 51 12.34 0.03 0.19
CA SER A 51 13.12 1.27 0.07
C SER A 51 12.29 2.55 0.18
N HIS A 52 10.98 2.49 -0.03
CA HIS A 52 10.11 3.67 -0.05
C HIS A 52 8.91 3.57 0.89
N ARG A 53 8.68 2.41 1.53
CA ARG A 53 7.58 2.23 2.47
C ARG A 53 7.70 3.24 3.61
N GLN A 54 6.57 3.86 3.94
CA GLN A 54 6.51 4.68 5.13
C GLN A 54 6.24 3.78 6.34
N ILE A 55 6.98 4.01 7.42
CA ILE A 55 6.72 3.32 8.68
C ILE A 55 5.44 3.91 9.26
N ARG A 56 4.41 3.07 9.43
CA ARG A 56 3.19 3.47 10.12
C ARG A 56 3.52 3.70 11.60
N VAL A 57 3.44 4.96 12.04
CA VAL A 57 3.58 5.32 13.45
C VAL A 57 2.19 5.32 14.06
N LEU A 58 1.94 4.37 14.97
CA LEU A 58 0.69 4.33 15.73
C LEU A 58 0.88 5.00 17.08
N PRO A 59 -0.18 5.65 17.62
CA PRO A 59 -0.07 6.50 18.79
C PRO A 59 0.20 5.75 20.09
N ASP A 60 -0.18 4.48 20.18
CA ASP A 60 0.00 3.66 21.38
C ASP A 60 0.58 2.26 21.12
N ILE A 61 1.08 1.65 22.20
CA ILE A 61 1.75 0.35 22.17
C ILE A 61 0.78 -0.80 21.88
N GLU A 62 -0.49 -0.68 22.29
CA GLU A 62 -1.48 -1.74 22.10
C GLU A 62 -1.92 -1.82 20.62
N ASP A 63 -2.12 -0.67 19.99
CA ASP A 63 -2.38 -0.53 18.56
C ASP A 63 -1.19 -1.01 17.73
N MET A 64 0.05 -0.71 18.15
CA MET A 64 1.25 -1.29 17.54
C MET A 64 1.26 -2.82 17.63
N LYS A 65 0.87 -3.41 18.77
CA LYS A 65 0.79 -4.87 18.91
C LYS A 65 -0.27 -5.47 17.99
N LYS A 66 -1.49 -4.92 18.00
CA LYS A 66 -2.59 -5.37 17.11
C LYS A 66 -2.20 -5.28 15.64
N TRP A 67 -1.52 -4.19 15.26
CA TRP A 67 -1.02 -4.01 13.90
C TRP A 67 0.02 -5.07 13.53
N ASN A 68 0.99 -5.33 14.41
CA ASN A 68 2.01 -6.35 14.16
C ASN A 68 1.41 -7.77 14.08
N GLU A 69 0.43 -8.09 14.91
CA GLU A 69 -0.32 -9.36 14.83
C GLU A 69 -1.09 -9.48 13.52
N TYR A 70 -1.77 -8.41 13.09
CA TYR A 70 -2.44 -8.35 11.80
C TYR A 70 -1.47 -8.60 10.64
N VAL A 71 -0.34 -7.89 10.60
CA VAL A 71 0.69 -8.07 9.56
C VAL A 71 1.21 -9.51 9.56
N LYS A 72 1.45 -10.09 10.73
CA LYS A 72 1.88 -11.50 10.86
C LYS A 72 0.86 -12.46 10.26
N LEU A 73 -0.43 -12.32 10.60
CA LEU A 73 -1.50 -13.17 10.06
C LEU A 73 -1.62 -13.05 8.54
N GLN A 74 -1.51 -11.83 7.98
CA GLN A 74 -1.55 -11.66 6.54
C GLN A 74 -0.37 -12.35 5.84
N ARG A 75 0.83 -12.27 6.39
CA ARG A 75 2.01 -12.99 5.87
C ARG A 75 1.84 -14.50 5.94
N GLU A 76 1.25 -15.02 7.02
CA GLU A 76 0.92 -16.45 7.15
C GLU A 76 -0.11 -16.90 6.09
N MET A 77 -0.99 -16.00 5.65
CA MET A 77 -1.90 -16.22 4.51
C MET A 77 -1.21 -16.10 3.14
N GLY A 78 0.11 -15.88 3.11
CA GLY A 78 0.90 -15.76 1.88
C GLY A 78 0.86 -14.38 1.23
N LYS A 79 0.32 -13.36 1.91
CA LYS A 79 0.32 -11.98 1.41
C LYS A 79 1.73 -11.39 1.39
N LYS A 80 2.04 -10.65 0.33
CA LYS A 80 3.28 -9.88 0.20
C LYS A 80 3.19 -8.58 0.98
N ASP A 81 4.32 -8.02 1.39
CA ASP A 81 4.31 -6.84 2.25
C ASP A 81 3.61 -5.64 1.61
N TRP A 82 3.84 -5.39 0.32
CA TRP A 82 3.14 -4.31 -0.40
C TRP A 82 1.64 -4.59 -0.66
N GLU A 83 1.12 -5.77 -0.31
CA GLU A 83 -0.32 -6.04 -0.33
C GLU A 83 -0.96 -5.79 1.04
N ILE A 84 -0.16 -5.68 2.10
CA ILE A 84 -0.60 -5.54 3.50
C ILE A 84 -0.64 -4.07 3.92
N PHE A 85 0.35 -3.29 3.46
CA PHE A 85 0.54 -1.86 3.79
C PHE A 85 -0.05 -0.95 2.72
#